data_AF-A0A9E1KVC0-F1
#
_entry.id   AF-A0A9E1KVC0-F1
#
_cell.length_a   1.000
_cell.length_b   1.000
_cell.length_c   1.000
_cell.angle_alpha   90.00
_cell.angle_beta   90.00
_cell.angle_gamma   90.00
#
_symmetry.space_group_name_H-M   'P 1'
#
loop_
_entity.id
_entity.type
_entity.pdbx_description
1 polymer ?
#
loop_
_entity_poly.entity_id
_entity_poly.type
_entity_poly.pdbx_seq_one_letter_code
_entity_poly.pdbx_strand_id
1 'polypeptide(L)'
;MSKFTEEKLEQAITKLLDQEGYDPINGETLDRKPEAVLIKDDIKSFLSGRYKEDGITADEIDKIMRKLEGYSSLDLYAKCLS
;
A
#
# COMPACT_ATOMS: atom_id res chain seq x y z
N MET A 1 -26.71 -20.44 16.58
CA MET A 1 -25.58 -19.50 16.72
C MET A 1 -24.94 -19.35 15.34
N SER A 2 -25.45 -18.42 14.53
CA SER A 2 -24.93 -18.15 13.20
C SER A 2 -23.52 -17.56 13.37
N LYS A 3 -22.50 -18.41 13.30
CA LYS A 3 -21.11 -17.98 13.43
C LYS A 3 -20.84 -16.90 12.40
N PHE A 4 -20.51 -15.69 12.86
CA PHE A 4 -19.79 -14.76 12.02
C PHE A 4 -18.46 -15.42 11.68
N THR A 5 -18.32 -15.82 10.42
CA THR A 5 -17.07 -16.38 9.89
C THR A 5 -16.18 -15.22 9.46
N GLU A 6 -14.87 -15.44 9.46
CA GLU A 6 -13.90 -14.45 8.93
C GLU A 6 -14.30 -13.96 7.53
N GLU A 7 -14.75 -14.89 6.67
CA GLU A 7 -15.28 -14.56 5.34
C GLU A 7 -16.45 -13.55 5.37
N LYS A 8 -17.40 -13.70 6.31
CA LYS A 8 -18.53 -12.76 6.43
C LYS A 8 -18.10 -11.42 6.99
N LEU A 9 -17.10 -11.42 7.88
CA LEU A 9 -16.53 -10.20 8.44
C LEU A 9 -15.77 -9.42 7.35
N GLU A 10 -14.91 -10.09 6.59
CA GLU A 10 -14.19 -9.52 5.46
C GLU A 10 -15.15 -8.91 4.43
N GLN A 11 -16.19 -9.65 4.02
CA GLN A 11 -17.21 -9.14 3.10
C GLN A 11 -17.94 -7.89 3.63
N ALA A 12 -18.21 -7.82 4.93
CA ALA A 12 -18.84 -6.66 5.54
C ALA A 12 -17.90 -5.45 5.55
N ILE A 13 -16.61 -5.65 5.87
CA ILE A 13 -15.60 -4.59 5.88
C ILE A 13 -15.36 -4.06 4.45
N THR A 14 -15.19 -4.95 3.47
CA THR A 14 -14.99 -4.57 2.06
C THR A 14 -16.14 -3.71 1.54
N LYS A 15 -17.39 -4.04 1.88
CA LYS A 15 -18.57 -3.24 1.50
C LYS A 15 -18.59 -1.86 2.15
N LEU A 16 -18.14 -1.73 3.39
CA LEU A 16 -18.06 -0.44 4.07
C LEU A 16 -16.99 0.45 3.43
N LEU A 17 -15.83 -0.13 3.07
CA LEU A 17 -14.75 0.60 2.40
C LEU A 17 -15.15 1.04 0.98
N ASP A 18 -15.86 0.19 0.24
CA ASP A 18 -16.42 0.51 -1.08
C ASP A 18 -17.38 1.72 -1.00
N GLN A 19 -18.22 1.79 0.04
CA GLN A 19 -19.11 2.94 0.27
C GLN A 19 -18.37 4.25 0.55
N GLU A 20 -17.19 4.18 1.16
CA GLU A 20 -16.32 5.33 1.41
C GLU A 20 -15.42 5.66 0.21
N GLY A 21 -15.53 4.93 -0.90
CA GLY A 21 -14.81 5.17 -2.15
C GLY A 21 -13.43 4.50 -2.22
N TYR A 22 -13.18 3.47 -1.41
CA TYR A 22 -11.95 2.68 -1.48
C TYR A 22 -12.18 1.40 -2.28
N ASP A 23 -11.58 1.32 -3.46
CA ASP A 23 -11.62 0.13 -4.30
C ASP A 23 -10.84 -1.03 -3.67
N PRO A 24 -11.47 -2.20 -3.44
CA PRO A 24 -10.77 -3.36 -2.90
C PRO A 24 -9.84 -3.97 -3.96
N ILE A 25 -8.56 -4.12 -3.62
CA ILE A 25 -7.56 -4.78 -4.45
C ILE A 25 -7.26 -6.16 -3.87
N ASN A 26 -7.29 -7.20 -4.71
CA ASN A 26 -6.95 -8.54 -4.27
C ASN A 26 -5.43 -8.65 -4.03
N GLY A 27 -5.05 -8.86 -2.77
CA GLY A 27 -3.65 -9.02 -2.37
C GLY A 27 -2.91 -10.18 -3.02
N GLU A 28 -3.59 -11.22 -3.48
CA GLU A 28 -2.98 -12.35 -4.21
C GLU A 28 -2.54 -11.97 -5.63
N THR A 29 -3.13 -10.92 -6.20
CA THR A 29 -2.75 -10.40 -7.53
C THR A 29 -1.57 -9.45 -7.47
N LEU A 30 -1.16 -9.05 -6.26
CA LEU A 30 0.00 -8.20 -6.06
C LEU A 30 1.28 -9.05 -6.12
N ASP A 31 2.16 -8.72 -7.07
CA ASP A 31 3.49 -9.30 -7.12
C ASP A 31 4.35 -8.73 -5.99
N ARG A 32 4.27 -9.37 -4.82
CA ARG A 32 5.05 -9.02 -3.63
C ARG A 32 5.70 -10.23 -3.01
N LYS A 33 6.92 -10.04 -2.50
CA LYS A 33 7.54 -11.04 -1.61
C LYS A 33 6.83 -11.03 -0.26
N PRO A 34 6.55 -12.17 0.37
CA PRO A 34 5.87 -12.24 1.68
C PRO A 34 6.59 -11.43 2.77
N GLU A 35 7.91 -11.31 2.67
CA GLU A 35 8.77 -10.60 3.63
C GLU A 35 8.94 -9.12 3.28
N ALA A 36 8.43 -8.66 2.13
CA ALA A 36 8.54 -7.28 1.72
C ALA A 36 7.54 -6.40 2.47
N VAL A 37 8.07 -5.44 3.23
CA VAL A 37 7.28 -4.41 3.94
C VAL A 37 6.66 -3.40 2.97
N LEU A 38 7.31 -3.17 1.82
CA LEU A 38 6.92 -2.17 0.83
C LEU A 38 6.26 -2.83 -0.39
N ILE A 39 5.09 -2.33 -0.79
CA ILE A 39 4.44 -2.66 -2.07
C ILE A 39 5.03 -1.73 -3.14
N LYS A 40 6.14 -2.14 -3.74
CA LYS A 40 7.00 -1.26 -4.53
C LYS A 40 6.29 -0.67 -5.75
N ASP A 41 5.56 -1.51 -6.49
CA ASP A 41 4.90 -1.08 -7.73
C ASP A 41 3.77 -0.08 -7.45
N ASP A 42 3.09 -0.24 -6.32
CA ASP A 42 2.06 0.69 -5.86
C ASP A 42 2.66 2.06 -5.52
N ILE A 43 3.75 2.09 -4.73
CA ILE A 43 4.45 3.33 -4.39
C ILE A 43 4.97 4.02 -5.65
N LYS A 44 5.57 3.29 -6.59
CA LYS A 44 6.05 3.87 -7.86
C LYS A 44 4.90 4.45 -8.67
N SER A 45 3.80 3.71 -8.80
CA SER A 45 2.61 4.17 -9.53
C SER A 45 2.02 5.42 -8.88
N PHE A 46 1.89 5.43 -7.56
CA PHE A 46 1.43 6.58 -6.80
C PHE A 46 2.32 7.81 -7.02
N LEU A 47 3.64 7.69 -6.84
CA LEU A 47 4.57 8.81 -7.01
C LEU A 47 4.52 9.36 -8.44
N SER A 48 4.49 8.47 -9.43
CA SER A 48 4.44 8.86 -10.85
C SER A 48 3.15 9.58 -11.23
N GLY A 49 2.01 9.20 -10.65
CA GLY A 49 0.73 9.85 -10.89
C GLY A 49 0.58 11.15 -10.12
N ARG A 50 0.91 11.13 -8.81
CA ARG A 50 0.69 12.25 -7.89
C ARG A 50 1.57 13.46 -8.18
N TYR A 51 2.81 13.23 -8.60
CA TYR A 51 3.82 14.26 -8.86
C TYR A 51 4.14 14.41 -10.35
N LYS A 52 3.26 13.91 -11.23
CA LYS A 52 3.42 14.03 -12.68
C LYS A 52 3.52 15.49 -13.14
N GLU A 53 2.69 16.35 -12.57
CA GLU A 53 2.65 17.79 -12.92
C GLU A 53 3.88 18.54 -12.39
N ASP A 54 4.50 18.06 -11.31
CA ASP A 54 5.76 18.59 -10.77
C ASP A 54 6.99 18.11 -11.56
N GLY A 55 6.80 17.26 -12.57
CA GLY A 55 7.87 16.79 -13.45
C GLY A 55 8.76 15.71 -12.83
N ILE A 56 8.25 14.93 -11.86
CA ILE A 56 9.03 13.87 -11.22
C ILE A 56 9.60 12.87 -12.25
N THR A 57 10.87 12.55 -12.10
CA THR A 57 11.58 11.61 -12.99
C THR A 57 11.66 10.21 -12.40
N ALA A 58 11.85 9.20 -13.27
CA ALA A 58 12.05 7.82 -12.83
C ALA A 58 13.26 7.67 -11.89
N ASP A 59 14.35 8.40 -12.16
CA ASP A 59 15.53 8.43 -11.30
C ASP A 59 15.24 8.97 -9.89
N GLU A 60 14.37 9.98 -9.77
CA GLU A 60 13.96 10.51 -8.47
C GLU A 60 13.10 9.54 -7.70
N ILE A 61 12.15 8.89 -8.38
CA ILE A 61 11.33 7.81 -7.81
C ILE A 61 12.24 6.69 -7.29
N ASP A 62 13.23 6.25 -8.09
CA ASP A 62 14.15 5.19 -7.68
C ASP A 62 15.06 5.63 -6.51
N LYS A 63 15.47 6.91 -6.43
CA LYS A 63 16.18 7.45 -5.26
C LYS A 63 15.30 7.44 -4.00
N ILE A 64 14.02 7.78 -4.13
CA ILE A 64 13.05 7.72 -3.02
C ILE A 64 12.87 6.27 -2.58
N MET A 65 12.71 5.34 -3.52
CA MET A 65 12.59 3.91 -3.23
C MET A 65 13.80 3.37 -2.46
N ARG A 66 15.03 3.69 -2.90
CA ARG A 66 16.25 3.27 -2.19
C ARG A 66 16.33 3.82 -0.77
N LYS A 67 15.86 5.05 -0.54
CA LYS A 67 15.76 5.60 0.82
C LYS A 67 14.75 4.83 1.66
N LEU A 68 13.59 4.52 1.09
CA LEU A 68 12.54 3.75 1.77
C LEU A 68 13.00 2.34 2.12
N GLU A 69 13.73 1.68 1.22
CA GLU A 69 14.32 0.35 1.44
C GLU A 69 15.46 0.36 2.46
N GLY A 70 16.14 1.51 2.64
CA GLY A 70 17.21 1.66 3.61
C GLY A 70 16.74 1.87 5.04
N TYR A 71 15.44 2.12 5.27
CA TYR A 71 14.88 2.19 6.61
C TYR A 71 14.63 0.80 7.17
N SER A 72 14.93 0.62 8.46
CA SER A 72 14.42 -0.54 9.20
C SER A 72 12.90 -0.54 9.16
N SER A 73 12.28 -1.72 9.14
CA SER A 73 10.82 -1.87 9.21
C SER A 73 10.23 -1.10 10.40
N LEU A 74 10.95 -1.06 11.53
CA LEU A 74 10.54 -0.31 12.72
C LEU A 74 10.54 1.21 12.49
N ASP A 75 11.50 1.75 11.73
CA ASP A 75 11.56 3.18 11.43
C ASP A 75 10.47 3.61 10.45
N LEU A 76 10.03 2.71 9.56
CA LEU A 76 8.90 2.94 8.66
C LEU A 76 7.57 3.10 9.44
N TYR A 77 7.32 2.24 10.43
CA TYR A 77 6.10 2.32 11.24
C TYR A 77 6.16 3.42 12.32
N ALA A 78 7.33 3.68 12.91
CA ALA A 78 7.48 4.65 13.99
C ALA A 78 7.25 6.11 13.55
N LYS A 79 7.56 6.44 12.29
CA LYS A 79 7.47 7.82 11.79
C LYS A 79 6.04 8.33 11.57
N CYS A 80 5.04 7.46 11.71
CA CYS A 80 3.62 7.82 11.63
C CYS A 80 3.02 8.19 13.00
N LEU A 81 3.79 8.10 14.10
CA LEU A 81 3.34 8.31 15.48
C LEU A 81 3.85 9.63 16.12
N SER A 82 4.40 10.55 15.34
CA SER A 82 4.78 11.91 15.78
C SER A 82 4.09 12.98 14.95
#